data_AF-A0AB39R410-F1
#
_entry.id   AF-A0AB39R410-F1
#
_cell.length_a   1.000
_cell.length_b   1.000
_cell.length_c   1.000
_cell.angle_alpha   90.00
_cell.angle_beta   90.00
_cell.angle_gamma   90.00
#
_symmetry.space_group_name_H-M   'P 1'
#
loop_
_entity.id
_entity.type
_entity.pdbx_description
1 polymer ?
#
loop_
_entity_poly.entity_id
_entity_poly.type
_entity_poly.pdbx_seq_one_letter_code
_entity_poly.pdbx_strand_id
1 'polypeptide(L)'
;MRVAIPSLERLVDVVGLARLRRISRSGHIGSYFYMVHGAGCRFVSDNGTEVDVDSAADGSEVFDLWRLRGYGLSPPEHLDVTEQEMRSAVQSLQPLLNEVRPEWFSVAN
;
A
#
# COMPACT_ATOMS: atom_id res chain seq x y z
N MET A 1 0.16 17.51 23.06
CA MET A 1 1.35 17.90 22.26
C MET A 1 1.16 17.39 20.84
N ARG A 2 1.04 18.27 19.84
CA ARG A 2 1.13 17.89 18.42
C ARG A 2 2.62 17.72 18.11
N VAL A 3 3.07 16.49 17.89
CA VAL A 3 4.43 16.24 17.39
C VAL A 3 4.48 16.74 15.95
N ALA A 4 5.42 17.62 15.63
CA ALA A 4 5.68 18.00 14.25
C ALA A 4 6.12 16.75 13.49
N ILE A 5 5.31 16.30 12.53
CA ILE A 5 5.66 15.18 11.66
C ILE A 5 6.81 15.68 10.79
N PRO A 6 7.96 14.98 10.73
CA PRO A 6 9.02 15.30 9.77
C PRO A 6 8.45 15.42 8.36
N SER A 7 9.06 16.24 7.50
CA SER A 7 8.61 16.35 6.10
C SER A 7 8.56 14.97 5.47
N LEU A 8 7.35 14.54 5.09
CA LEU A 8 7.12 13.30 4.35
C LEU A 8 7.37 13.61 2.88
N GLU A 9 8.39 13.01 2.28
CA GLU A 9 8.61 13.12 0.84
C GLU A 9 7.81 12.05 0.10
N ARG A 10 7.57 10.91 0.76
CA ARG A 10 6.84 9.75 0.24
C ARG A 10 5.89 9.18 1.31
N LEU A 11 4.77 8.58 0.88
CA LEU A 11 3.80 7.94 1.80
C LEU A 11 4.44 6.83 2.66
N VAL A 12 5.41 6.10 2.09
CA VAL A 12 6.17 5.04 2.78
C VAL A 12 7.01 5.53 3.95
N ASP A 13 7.32 6.83 4.03
CA ASP A 13 8.09 7.41 5.13
C ASP A 13 7.33 7.29 6.46
N VAL A 14 5.99 7.28 6.40
CA VAL A 14 5.11 7.05 7.57
C VAL A 14 5.37 5.68 8.19
N VAL A 15 5.54 4.64 7.36
CA VAL A 15 5.86 3.28 7.83
C VAL A 15 7.22 3.27 8.50
N GLY A 16 8.22 3.91 7.89
CA GLY A 16 9.57 4.05 8.45
C GLY A 16 9.58 4.75 9.80
N LEU A 17 8.93 5.92 9.89
CA LEU A 17 8.83 6.70 11.12
C LEU A 17 8.10 5.93 12.24
N ALA A 18 7.03 5.20 11.91
CA ALA A 18 6.30 4.38 12.88
C ALA A 18 7.14 3.18 13.37
N ARG A 19 7.89 2.53 12.47
CA ARG A 19 8.83 1.43 12.83
C ARG A 19 9.93 1.93 13.77
N LEU A 20 10.47 3.12 13.51
CA LEU A 20 11.45 3.80 14.36
C LEU A 20 10.85 4.41 15.65
N ARG A 21 9.55 4.22 15.89
CA ARG A 21 8.80 4.77 17.04
C ARG A 21 8.91 6.30 17.18
N ARG A 22 9.10 7.00 16.05
CA ARG A 22 9.11 8.47 15.98
C ARG A 22 7.69 9.05 15.92
N ILE A 23 6.75 8.26 15.42
CA ILE A 23 5.31 8.54 15.43
C ILE A 23 4.53 7.31 15.91
N SER A 24 3.27 7.51 16.30
CA SER A 24 2.34 6.42 16.60
C SER A 24 2.02 5.61 15.33
N ARG A 25 1.60 4.36 15.50
CA ARG A 25 1.17 3.48 14.38
C ARG A 25 -0.13 3.93 13.72
N SER A 26 -0.90 4.80 14.35
CA SER A 26 -2.04 5.46 13.73
C SER A 26 -2.12 6.91 14.21
N GLY A 27 -2.74 7.76 13.40
CA GLY A 27 -2.83 9.19 13.67
C GLY A 27 -3.38 9.94 12.48
N HIS A 28 -3.18 11.27 12.47
CA HIS A 28 -3.58 12.11 11.35
C HIS A 28 -2.38 12.81 10.74
N ILE A 29 -2.34 12.87 9.41
CA ILE A 29 -1.41 13.66 8.59
C ILE A 29 -2.27 14.51 7.65
N GLY A 30 -2.34 15.82 7.89
CA GLY A 30 -3.26 16.69 7.14
C GLY A 30 -4.72 16.22 7.28
N SER A 31 -5.39 16.05 6.15
CA SER A 31 -6.78 15.55 6.01
C SER A 31 -6.89 14.02 5.91
N TYR A 32 -5.83 13.30 6.25
CA TYR A 32 -5.80 11.84 6.19
C TYR A 32 -5.60 11.25 7.59
N PHE A 33 -6.48 10.34 7.97
CA PHE A 33 -6.17 9.36 9.01
C PHE A 33 -5.24 8.31 8.43
N TYR A 34 -4.17 7.95 9.15
CA TYR A 34 -3.27 6.89 8.75
C TYR A 34 -3.27 5.74 9.77
N MET A 35 -3.06 4.51 9.30
CA MET A 35 -2.92 3.32 10.11
C MET A 35 -1.88 2.38 9.48
N VAL A 36 -0.75 2.22 10.17
CA VAL A 36 0.33 1.32 9.77
C VAL A 36 -0.02 -0.12 10.12
N HIS A 37 0.07 -1.03 9.15
CA HIS A 37 -0.16 -2.47 9.27
C HIS A 37 0.93 -3.23 8.52
N GLY A 38 1.30 -4.43 8.98
CA GLY A 38 2.27 -5.28 8.26
C GLY A 38 3.45 -4.53 7.65
N ALA A 39 3.53 -4.53 6.32
CA ALA A 39 4.56 -3.85 5.53
C ALA A 39 4.15 -2.47 4.97
N GLY A 40 2.95 -1.99 5.29
CA GLY A 40 2.34 -0.83 4.65
C GLY A 40 1.61 0.11 5.60
N CYS A 41 0.88 1.03 5.00
CA CYS A 41 0.07 2.01 5.68
C CYS A 41 -1.19 2.30 4.87
N ARG A 42 -2.31 2.22 5.56
CA ARG A 42 -3.61 2.66 5.05
C ARG A 42 -3.81 4.13 5.39
N PHE A 43 -4.28 4.89 4.41
CA PHE A 43 -4.67 6.28 4.52
C PHE A 43 -6.14 6.40 4.16
N VAL A 44 -6.91 7.08 5.01
CA VAL A 44 -8.32 7.38 4.78
C VAL A 44 -8.49 8.88 4.84
N SER A 45 -8.92 9.48 3.73
CA SER A 45 -9.22 10.92 3.68
C SER A 45 -10.56 11.23 4.33
N ASP A 46 -10.79 12.51 4.62
CA ASP A 46 -12.06 13.00 5.20
C ASP A 46 -13.31 12.67 4.35
N ASN A 47 -13.16 12.47 3.03
CA ASN A 47 -14.27 12.09 2.16
C ASN A 47 -14.48 10.57 2.07
N GLY A 48 -13.72 9.78 2.83
CA GLY A 48 -13.78 8.31 2.85
C GLY A 48 -12.92 7.62 1.79
N THR A 49 -12.20 8.34 0.93
CA THR A 49 -11.27 7.72 -0.03
C THR A 49 -10.14 7.01 0.72
N GLU A 50 -9.97 5.72 0.43
CA GLU A 50 -8.93 4.86 1.00
C GLU A 50 -7.76 4.69 0.02
N VAL A 51 -6.54 4.85 0.53
CA VAL A 51 -5.29 4.55 -0.18
C VAL A 51 -4.47 3.65 0.72
N ASP A 52 -4.21 2.41 0.28
CA ASP A 52 -3.45 1.42 1.04
C ASP A 52 -2.13 1.14 0.29
N VAL A 53 -1.00 1.46 0.90
CA VAL A 53 0.33 1.37 0.27
C VAL A 53 1.20 0.40 1.07
N ASP A 54 1.72 -0.64 0.42
CA ASP A 54 2.79 -1.47 0.99
C ASP A 54 4.16 -1.05 0.47
N SER A 55 5.17 -1.34 1.28
CA SER A 55 6.57 -1.07 0.95
C SER A 55 7.44 -2.30 1.17
N ALA A 56 8.37 -2.54 0.25
CA ALA A 56 9.47 -3.46 0.47
C ALA A 56 10.51 -2.89 1.45
N ALA A 57 11.51 -3.68 1.80
CA ALA A 57 12.56 -3.28 2.76
C ALA A 57 13.42 -2.11 2.26
N ASP A 58 13.58 -1.97 0.95
CA ASP A 58 14.26 -0.85 0.28
C ASP A 58 13.36 0.39 0.12
N GLY A 59 12.11 0.33 0.58
CA GLY A 59 11.13 1.39 0.46
C GLY A 59 10.46 1.48 -0.91
N SER A 60 10.72 0.57 -1.85
CA SER A 60 9.94 0.51 -3.09
C SER A 60 8.47 0.17 -2.80
N GLU A 61 7.57 0.76 -3.58
CA GLU A 61 6.14 0.46 -3.50
C GLU A 61 5.89 -0.94 -4.06
N VAL A 62 5.07 -1.71 -3.35
CA VAL A 62 4.74 -3.08 -3.70
C VAL A 62 3.26 -3.34 -3.50
N PHE A 63 2.74 -4.37 -4.16
CA PHE A 63 1.38 -4.85 -3.97
C PHE A 63 1.34 -6.37 -4.01
N ASP A 64 0.28 -6.96 -3.45
CA ASP A 64 0.03 -8.39 -3.50
C ASP A 64 -1.34 -8.71 -4.12
N LEU A 65 -1.63 -10.01 -4.26
CA LEU A 65 -2.90 -10.46 -4.82
C LEU A 65 -4.10 -10.06 -3.95
N TRP A 66 -3.91 -9.88 -2.64
CA TRP A 66 -4.97 -9.40 -1.76
C TRP A 66 -5.37 -7.96 -2.11
N ARG A 67 -4.39 -7.08 -2.37
CA ARG A 67 -4.66 -5.71 -2.82
C ARG A 67 -5.36 -5.69 -4.19
N LEU A 68 -4.92 -6.51 -5.15
CA LEU A 68 -5.59 -6.62 -6.45
C LEU A 68 -7.06 -7.04 -6.31
N ARG A 69 -7.35 -8.00 -5.43
CA ARG A 69 -8.72 -8.41 -5.14
C ARG A 69 -9.53 -7.25 -4.57
N GLY A 70 -8.96 -6.49 -3.63
CA GLY A 70 -9.58 -5.29 -3.09
C GLY A 70 -9.96 -4.28 -4.19
N TYR A 71 -9.07 -4.05 -5.16
CA TYR A 71 -9.36 -3.19 -6.31
C TYR A 71 -10.43 -3.75 -7.23
N GLY A 72 -10.47 -5.06 -7.48
CA GLY A 72 -11.54 -5.69 -8.26
C GLY A 72 -12.92 -5.51 -7.63
N LEU A 73 -13.00 -5.46 -6.30
CA LEU A 73 -14.26 -5.29 -5.55
C LEU A 73 -14.65 -3.82 -5.35
N SER A 74 -13.78 -2.86 -5.66
CA SER A 74 -14.01 -1.43 -5.40
C SER A 74 -14.96 -0.70 -6.38
N PRO A 75 -15.08 -1.06 -7.67
CA PRO A 75 -16.01 -0.42 -8.59
C PRO A 75 -17.47 -0.80 -8.27
N PRO A 76 -18.47 -0.03 -8.73
CA PRO A 76 -19.87 -0.35 -8.52
C PRO A 76 -20.29 -1.74 -9.05
N GLU A 77 -19.67 -2.16 -10.15
CA GLU A 77 -19.76 -3.53 -10.65
C GLU A 77 -18.49 -4.27 -10.21
N HIS A 78 -18.66 -5.17 -9.24
CA HIS A 78 -17.55 -5.94 -8.72
C HIS A 78 -16.98 -6.87 -9.80
N LEU A 79 -15.66 -6.88 -9.92
CA LEU A 79 -14.93 -7.90 -10.66
C LEU A 79 -14.61 -9.04 -9.71
N ASP A 80 -15.44 -10.09 -9.72
CA ASP A 80 -15.18 -11.32 -8.96
C ASP A 80 -14.13 -12.17 -9.70
N VAL A 81 -12.87 -11.75 -9.57
CA VAL A 81 -11.72 -12.44 -10.16
C VAL A 81 -11.21 -13.53 -9.25
N THR A 82 -10.97 -14.70 -9.82
CA THR A 82 -10.33 -15.81 -9.11
C THR A 82 -8.86 -15.50 -8.83
N GLU A 83 -8.30 -16.15 -7.80
CA GLU A 83 -6.86 -16.02 -7.50
C GLU A 83 -5.99 -16.44 -8.70
N GLN A 84 -6.42 -17.46 -9.44
CA GLN A 84 -5.72 -17.93 -10.64
C GLN A 84 -5.72 -16.88 -11.75
N GLU A 85 -6.84 -16.17 -11.97
CA GLU A 85 -6.90 -15.10 -12.96
C GLU A 85 -6.01 -13.92 -12.58
N MET A 86 -5.99 -13.53 -11.29
CA MET A 86 -5.08 -12.49 -10.80
C MET A 86 -3.62 -12.90 -10.98
N ARG A 87 -3.26 -14.13 -10.63
CA ARG A 87 -1.90 -14.66 -10.82
C ARG A 87 -1.50 -14.65 -12.29
N SER A 88 -2.38 -15.12 -13.18
CA SER A 88 -2.17 -15.10 -14.63
C SER A 88 -2.02 -13.68 -15.18
N ALA A 89 -2.81 -12.73 -14.69
CA ALA A 89 -2.73 -11.32 -15.12
C ALA A 89 -1.42 -10.66 -14.69
N VAL A 90 -0.95 -10.91 -13.46
CA VAL A 90 0.33 -10.38 -13.00
C VAL A 90 1.49 -11.01 -13.77
N GLN A 91 1.43 -12.32 -14.03
CA GLN A 91 2.43 -13.03 -14.83
C GLN A 91 2.49 -12.54 -16.28
N SER A 92 1.34 -12.22 -16.88
CA SER A 92 1.29 -11.72 -18.27
C SER A 92 1.88 -10.31 -18.43
N LEU A 93 2.01 -9.56 -17.33
CA LEU A 93 2.63 -8.24 -17.31
C LEU A 93 4.17 -8.30 -17.19
N GLN A 94 4.80 -9.47 -17.13
CA GLN A 94 6.26 -9.57 -17.23
C GLN A 94 6.75 -9.09 -18.62
N PRO A 95 7.87 -8.35 -18.70
CA PRO A 95 8.81 -8.01 -17.63
C PRO A 95 8.50 -6.69 -16.90
N LEU A 96 7.33 -6.09 -17.09
CA LEU A 96 6.96 -4.79 -16.48
C LEU A 96 6.80 -4.86 -14.96
N LEU A 97 6.66 -6.07 -14.39
CA LEU A 97 6.56 -6.31 -12.96
C LEU A 97 7.68 -7.27 -12.51
N ASN A 98 8.26 -6.97 -11.35
CA ASN A 98 9.20 -7.84 -10.63
C ASN A 98 8.51 -8.45 -9.40
N GLU A 99 8.58 -9.77 -9.25
CA GLU A 99 8.20 -10.45 -8.01
C GLU A 99 9.35 -10.33 -7.00
N VAL A 100 9.15 -9.53 -5.96
CA VAL A 100 10.19 -9.21 -4.95
C VAL A 100 10.19 -10.17 -3.76
N ARG A 101 9.06 -10.84 -3.54
CA ARG A 101 8.87 -12.00 -2.66
C ARG A 101 7.62 -12.75 -3.14
N PRO A 102 7.37 -13.99 -2.69
CA PRO A 102 6.21 -14.75 -3.16
C PRO A 102 4.92 -13.92 -3.09
N GLU A 103 4.28 -13.75 -4.25
CA GLU A 103 3.01 -13.04 -4.46
C GLU A 103 3.03 -11.52 -4.23
N TRP A 104 4.22 -10.92 -4.19
CA TRP A 104 4.41 -9.48 -4.00
C TRP A 104 5.19 -8.91 -5.17
N PHE A 105 4.65 -7.86 -5.76
CA PHE A 105 5.09 -7.33 -7.04
C PHE A 105 5.42 -5.84 -6.93
N SER A 106 6.45 -5.43 -7.66
CA SER A 106 6.83 -4.04 -7.88
C SER A 106 6.89 -3.75 -9.38
N VAL A 107 6.83 -2.47 -9.76
CA VAL A 107 7.09 -2.07 -11.14
C VAL A 107 8.57 -2.30 -11.46
N ALA A 108 8.85 -2.87 -12.64
CA ALA A 108 10.20 -3.01 -13.12
C ALA A 108 10.76 -1.65 -13.56
N ASN A 109 11.97 -1.33 -13.08
CA ASN A 109 12.73 -0.13 -13.43
C ASN A 109 13.51 -0.31 -14.74
#